data_AF-A0A5J4QLT3-F1
#
_entry.id   AF-A0A5J4QLT3-F1
#
_cell.length_a   1.000
_cell.length_b   1.000
_cell.length_c   1.000
_cell.angle_alpha   90.00
_cell.angle_beta   90.00
_cell.angle_gamma   90.00
#
_symmetry.space_group_name_H-M   'P 1'
#
loop_
_entity.id
_entity.type
_entity.pdbx_description
1 polymer ?
#
loop_
_entity_poly.entity_id
_entity_poly.type
_entity_poly.pdbx_seq_one_letter_code
_entity_poly.pdbx_strand_id
1 'polypeptide(L)'
;SGTMEGQWNIVNAPDGQLLIGVNTQIGQPNQGLVISADGQTLTFNGSVIAGVGATNGASSGSVNYSAGNPILWGVNSVGTEGGFYSDGPKVYWRAKPITLGAVPP
;
A
#
# COMPACT_ATOMS: atom_id res chain seq x y z
N SER A 1 18.14 -31.18 7.65
CA SER A 1 18.53 -29.87 8.20
C SER A 1 17.63 -29.58 9.39
N GLY A 2 18.22 -29.35 10.56
CA GLY A 2 17.47 -29.04 11.78
C GLY A 2 16.89 -27.64 11.66
N THR A 3 15.56 -27.52 11.68
CA THR A 3 14.88 -26.23 11.68
C THR A 3 14.78 -25.76 13.12
N MET A 4 15.53 -24.73 13.48
CA MET A 4 15.41 -24.10 14.79
C MET A 4 14.06 -23.36 14.88
N GLU A 5 13.39 -23.48 16.01
CA GLU A 5 12.14 -22.75 16.27
C GLU A 5 12.38 -21.24 16.11
N GLY A 6 11.50 -20.56 15.40
CA GLY A 6 11.60 -19.11 15.13
C GLY A 6 12.58 -18.70 14.03
N GLN A 7 13.30 -19.64 13.38
CA GLN A 7 14.15 -19.31 12.23
C GLN A 7 13.30 -18.89 11.01
N TRP A 8 13.70 -17.79 10.38
CA TRP A 8 13.14 -17.32 9.11
C TRP A 8 13.69 -18.11 7.93
N ASN A 9 12.80 -18.42 6.98
CA ASN A 9 13.12 -19.13 5.77
C ASN A 9 12.56 -18.37 4.55
N ILE A 10 13.25 -18.56 3.43
CA ILE A 10 12.80 -18.16 2.10
C ILE A 10 12.76 -19.43 1.26
N VAL A 11 11.58 -19.78 0.76
CA VAL A 11 11.33 -21.09 0.15
C VAL A 11 10.53 -20.92 -1.14
N ASN A 12 10.94 -21.63 -2.19
CA ASN A 12 10.11 -21.84 -3.36
C ASN A 12 9.24 -23.08 -3.12
N ALA A 13 7.93 -22.88 -3.13
CA ALA A 13 6.97 -23.96 -2.98
C ALA A 13 6.90 -24.82 -4.26
N PRO A 14 6.48 -26.10 -4.17
CA PRO A 14 6.36 -26.97 -5.34
C PRO A 14 5.41 -26.46 -6.42
N ASP A 15 4.44 -25.62 -6.06
CA ASP A 15 3.48 -24.99 -6.96
C ASP A 15 3.98 -23.68 -7.59
N GLY A 16 5.23 -23.28 -7.30
CA GLY A 16 5.88 -22.10 -7.86
C GLY A 16 5.77 -20.82 -7.01
N GLN A 17 5.08 -20.85 -5.87
CA GLN A 17 5.00 -19.68 -4.97
C GLN A 17 6.35 -19.40 -4.30
N LEU A 18 6.64 -18.12 -4.01
CA LEU A 18 7.75 -17.72 -3.13
C LEU A 18 7.20 -17.39 -1.73
N LEU A 19 7.68 -18.12 -0.73
CA LEU A 19 7.25 -18.05 0.67
C LEU A 19 8.35 -17.46 1.53
N ILE A 20 8.00 -16.51 2.41
CA ILE A 20 8.88 -15.97 3.44
C ILE A 20 8.15 -16.03 4.78
N GLY A 21 8.71 -16.75 5.75
CA GLY A 21 8.04 -17.03 7.02
C GLY A 21 8.98 -17.67 8.02
N VAL A 22 8.59 -17.69 9.29
CA VAL A 22 9.22 -18.61 10.24
C VAL A 22 8.88 -20.05 9.86
N ASN A 23 9.72 -21.01 10.23
CA ASN A 23 9.58 -22.40 9.78
C ASN A 23 8.16 -23.00 9.95
N THR A 24 7.45 -22.65 11.03
CA THR A 24 6.10 -23.13 11.31
C THR A 24 5.02 -22.55 10.38
N GLN A 25 5.31 -21.45 9.69
CA GLN A 25 4.43 -20.80 8.71
C GLN A 25 4.64 -21.34 7.30
N ILE A 26 5.85 -21.82 6.98
CA ILE A 26 6.18 -22.31 5.64
C ILE A 26 5.32 -23.54 5.30
N GLY A 27 4.62 -23.47 4.17
CA GLY A 27 3.71 -24.53 3.71
C GLY A 27 2.33 -24.52 4.37
N GLN A 28 2.09 -23.64 5.34
CA GLN A 28 0.74 -23.40 5.86
C GLN A 28 0.01 -22.40 4.96
N PRO A 29 -1.24 -22.68 4.55
CA PRO A 29 -2.02 -21.75 3.75
C PRO A 29 -2.25 -20.46 4.54
N ASN A 30 -2.17 -19.32 3.85
CA ASN A 30 -2.43 -18.01 4.44
C ASN A 30 -1.54 -17.65 5.64
N GLN A 31 -0.29 -18.13 5.68
CA GLN A 31 0.70 -17.73 6.69
C GLN A 31 1.98 -17.19 6.07
N GLY A 32 2.59 -16.22 6.75
CA GLY A 32 3.81 -15.57 6.27
C GLY A 32 3.54 -14.62 5.10
N LEU A 33 4.60 -14.27 4.38
CA LEU A 33 4.56 -13.48 3.14
C LEU A 33 4.60 -14.43 1.94
N VAL A 34 3.68 -14.26 1.01
CA VAL A 34 3.52 -15.15 -0.15
C VAL A 34 3.45 -14.32 -1.43
N ILE A 35 4.31 -14.64 -2.40
CA ILE A 35 4.17 -14.19 -3.80
C ILE A 35 3.61 -15.36 -4.59
N SER A 36 2.51 -15.14 -5.30
CA SER A 36 1.85 -16.14 -6.13
C SER A 36 2.76 -16.62 -7.27
N ALA A 37 2.53 -17.85 -7.74
CA ALA A 37 3.34 -18.48 -8.78
C ALA A 37 3.35 -17.70 -10.11
N ASP A 38 2.27 -16.96 -10.40
CA ASP A 38 2.16 -16.07 -11.57
C ASP A 38 2.81 -14.69 -11.35
N GLY A 39 3.30 -14.40 -10.15
CA GLY A 39 3.90 -13.13 -9.77
C GLY A 39 2.91 -11.96 -9.63
N GLN A 40 1.60 -12.21 -9.73
CA GLN A 40 0.59 -11.15 -9.78
C GLN A 40 0.06 -10.74 -8.41
N THR A 41 0.20 -11.59 -7.38
CA THR A 41 -0.39 -11.37 -6.06
C THR A 41 0.67 -11.52 -4.96
N LEU A 42 0.74 -10.53 -4.08
CA LEU A 42 1.51 -10.52 -2.84
C LEU A 42 0.54 -10.52 -1.66
N THR A 43 0.66 -11.49 -0.73
CA THR A 43 -0.17 -11.56 0.48
C THR A 43 0.67 -11.68 1.74
N PHE A 44 0.14 -11.19 2.87
CA PHE A 44 0.66 -11.45 4.20
C PHE A 44 -0.44 -11.99 5.10
N ASN A 45 -0.23 -13.18 5.65
CA ASN A 45 -1.23 -13.90 6.45
C ASN A 45 -2.62 -13.94 5.79
N GLY A 46 -2.66 -14.21 4.48
CA GLY A 46 -3.89 -14.26 3.68
C GLY A 46 -4.47 -12.89 3.25
N SER A 47 -3.93 -11.78 3.74
CA SER A 47 -4.35 -10.44 3.34
C SER A 47 -3.56 -9.96 2.12
N VAL A 48 -4.25 -9.49 1.08
CA VAL A 48 -3.61 -9.03 -0.17
C VAL A 48 -2.94 -7.66 0.04
N ILE A 49 -1.62 -7.60 -0.18
CA ILE A 49 -0.79 -6.37 -0.11
C ILE A 49 -0.59 -5.74 -1.50
N ALA A 50 -0.62 -6.54 -2.55
CA ALA A 50 -0.59 -6.06 -3.93
C ALA A 50 -1.14 -7.14 -4.86
N GLY A 51 -1.84 -6.74 -5.91
CA GLY A 51 -2.27 -7.64 -6.97
C GLY A 51 -3.59 -7.27 -7.60
N VAL A 52 -4.06 -8.12 -8.52
CA VAL A 52 -5.32 -7.91 -9.25
C VAL A 52 -6.48 -7.84 -8.25
N GLY A 53 -7.20 -6.72 -8.23
CA GLY A 53 -8.31 -6.50 -7.29
C GLY A 53 -7.90 -6.06 -5.88
N ALA A 54 -6.60 -5.81 -5.62
CA ALA A 54 -6.17 -5.20 -4.38
C ALA A 54 -6.59 -3.72 -4.33
N THR A 55 -7.56 -3.38 -3.47
CA THR A 55 -7.93 -1.99 -3.19
C THR A 55 -6.93 -1.36 -2.23
N ASN A 56 -5.65 -1.36 -2.60
CA ASN A 56 -4.68 -0.55 -1.90
C ASN A 56 -4.81 0.84 -2.50
N GLY A 57 -4.91 1.87 -1.65
CA GLY A 57 -5.20 3.27 -2.02
C GLY A 57 -4.20 3.91 -2.97
N ALA A 58 -3.33 3.10 -3.59
CA ALA A 58 -2.42 3.48 -4.60
C ALA A 58 -2.58 2.72 -5.92
N SER A 59 -3.38 3.26 -6.84
CA SER A 59 -3.27 2.91 -8.27
C SER A 59 -1.98 3.51 -8.84
N SER A 60 -1.30 2.79 -9.73
CA SER A 60 -0.04 3.14 -10.42
C SER A 60 0.33 4.63 -10.38
N GLY A 61 1.24 5.00 -9.47
CA GLY A 61 1.80 6.36 -9.38
C GLY A 61 1.63 7.06 -8.03
N SER A 62 0.77 6.58 -7.14
CA SER A 62 0.63 7.18 -5.80
C SER A 62 1.59 6.54 -4.78
N VAL A 63 2.29 7.40 -4.05
CA VAL A 63 3.10 7.01 -2.90
C VAL A 63 2.20 7.05 -1.66
N ASN A 64 2.07 5.92 -0.97
CA ASN A 64 1.32 5.84 0.30
C ASN A 64 2.10 6.59 1.40
N TYR A 65 1.83 7.87 1.59
CA TYR A 65 2.15 8.56 2.84
C TYR A 65 0.92 8.53 3.74
N SER A 66 1.12 8.03 4.97
CA SER A 66 0.21 8.02 6.14
C SER A 66 -1.28 7.75 5.88
N ALA A 67 -1.83 6.75 6.59
CA ALA A 67 -3.27 6.46 6.61
C ALA A 67 -4.11 7.76 6.69
N GLY A 68 -4.67 8.19 5.55
CA GLY A 68 -5.52 9.38 5.45
C GLY A 68 -5.16 10.46 4.42
N ASN A 69 -4.00 10.44 3.74
CA ASN A 69 -3.71 11.45 2.69
C ASN A 69 -2.98 10.86 1.46
N PRO A 70 -3.68 10.16 0.54
CA PRO A 70 -3.05 9.73 -0.70
C PRO A 70 -2.68 10.95 -1.57
N ILE A 71 -1.38 11.18 -1.78
CA ILE A 71 -0.90 12.12 -2.80
C ILE A 71 -0.75 11.31 -4.11
N LEU A 72 -1.68 11.53 -5.03
CA LEU A 72 -1.64 10.93 -6.37
C LEU A 72 -0.70 11.75 -7.27
N TRP A 73 0.40 11.16 -7.71
CA TRP A 73 1.31 11.80 -8.67
C TRP A 73 0.83 11.56 -10.10
N GLY A 74 0.97 12.56 -10.97
CA GLY A 74 0.60 12.44 -12.38
C GLY A 74 -0.91 12.39 -12.66
N VAL A 75 -1.74 12.47 -11.62
CA VAL A 75 -3.20 12.46 -11.70
C VAL A 75 -3.76 13.68 -10.98
N ASN A 76 -4.83 14.27 -11.53
CA ASN A 76 -5.54 15.38 -10.90
C ASN A 76 -6.36 14.88 -9.70
N SER A 77 -6.20 15.50 -8.52
CA SER A 77 -6.93 15.14 -7.31
C SER A 77 -7.67 16.35 -6.73
N VAL A 78 -8.97 16.47 -7.04
CA VAL A 78 -9.83 17.56 -6.54
C VAL A 78 -10.54 17.27 -5.21
N GLY A 79 -10.32 16.10 -4.62
CA GLY A 79 -11.00 15.65 -3.40
C GLY A 79 -10.85 16.60 -2.21
N THR A 80 -11.88 16.67 -1.37
CA THR A 80 -11.96 17.59 -0.21
C THR A 80 -11.33 17.05 1.07
N GLU A 81 -10.84 15.80 1.04
CA GLU A 81 -10.50 14.99 2.22
C GLU A 81 -9.09 15.25 2.79
N GLY A 82 -8.32 16.20 2.26
CA GLY A 82 -6.92 16.39 2.66
C GLY A 82 -6.38 17.82 2.54
N GLY A 83 -5.18 18.05 3.07
CA GLY A 83 -4.50 19.35 3.06
C GLY A 83 -3.85 19.73 1.72
N PHE A 84 -3.90 18.85 0.72
CA PHE A 84 -3.23 19.03 -0.57
C PHE A 84 -4.14 18.65 -1.75
N TYR A 85 -3.82 19.16 -2.94
CA TYR A 85 -4.41 18.72 -4.22
C TYR A 85 -3.35 18.77 -5.32
N SER A 86 -3.59 18.08 -6.45
CA SER A 86 -2.67 18.03 -7.60
C SER A 86 -3.40 18.29 -8.91
N ASP A 87 -2.72 18.87 -9.91
CA ASP A 87 -3.19 19.03 -11.29
C ASP A 87 -2.46 18.11 -12.28
N GLY A 88 -1.82 17.06 -11.75
CA GLY A 88 -0.93 16.15 -12.47
C GLY A 88 0.54 16.48 -12.18
N PRO A 89 1.12 17.52 -12.80
CA PRO A 89 2.54 17.86 -12.60
C PRO A 89 2.85 18.59 -11.30
N LYS A 90 1.89 19.30 -10.69
CA LYS A 90 2.13 20.13 -9.50
C LYS A 90 1.28 19.66 -8.32
N VAL A 91 1.79 19.89 -7.12
CA VAL A 91 1.10 19.68 -5.84
C VAL A 91 0.94 21.01 -5.15
N TYR A 92 -0.27 21.26 -4.63
CA TYR A 92 -0.66 22.52 -3.99
C TYR A 92 -1.17 22.23 -2.57
N TRP A 93 -0.89 23.15 -1.64
CA TRP A 93 -1.48 23.14 -0.30
C TRP A 93 -2.84 23.85 -0.33
N ARG A 94 -3.84 23.29 0.35
CA ARG A 94 -5.14 23.96 0.55
C ARG A 94 -5.01 24.94 1.70
N ALA A 95 -5.05 26.23 1.40
CA ALA A 95 -5.22 27.25 2.43
C ALA A 95 -6.64 27.18 3.01
N LYS A 96 -6.78 27.33 4.33
CA LYS A 96 -8.11 27.54 4.94
C LYS A 96 -8.63 28.92 4.53
N PRO A 97 -9.95 29.09 4.29
CA PRO A 97 -10.52 30.41 4.05
C PRO A 97 -10.28 31.32 5.25
N ILE A 98 -9.82 32.54 4.98
CA ILE A 98 -9.65 33.60 5.98
C ILE A 98 -10.82 34.57 5.79
N THR A 99 -11.63 34.76 6.82
CA THR A 99 -12.69 35.78 6.82
C THR A 99 -12.06 37.15 6.99
N LEU A 100 -12.17 38.00 5.97
CA LEU A 100 -11.83 39.41 6.09
C LEU A 100 -13.09 40.18 6.53
N GLY A 101 -13.01 40.88 7.65
CA GLY A 101 -14.07 41.80 8.07
C GLY A 101 -14.11 43.01 7.14
N ALA A 102 -15.30 43.38 6.67
CA ALA A 102 -15.49 44.66 6.01
C ALA A 102 -15.42 45.76 7.08
N VAL A 103 -14.54 46.74 6.89
CA VAL A 103 -14.56 47.98 7.68
C VAL A 103 -15.59 48.91 7.01
N PRO A 104 -16.69 49.26 7.68
CA PRO A 104 -17.65 50.23 7.16
C PRO A 104 -16.97 51.60 6.97
N PRO A 105 -17.37 52.38 5.94
CA PRO A 105 -16.82 53.71 5.69
C PRO A 105 -17.14 54.72 6.80
#